data_AF-A0A535N1J8-F1
#
_entry.id   AF-A0A535N1J8-F1
#
_cell.length_a   1.000
_cell.length_b   1.000
_cell.length_c   1.000
_cell.angle_alpha   90.00
_cell.angle_beta   90.00
_cell.angle_gamma   90.00
#
_symmetry.space_group_name_H-M   'P 1'
#
loop_
_entity.id
_entity.type
_entity.pdbx_description
1 polymer ?
#
loop_
_entity_poly.entity_id
_entity_poly.type
_entity_poly.pdbx_seq_one_letter_code
_entity_poly.pdbx_strand_id
1 'polypeptide(L)'
;MRLGMGADIQRYARIGLWALPIYAATLFAGTITHQPPPQTELAGWSAYVTTNEFLFSHLIFSIGGAVFGVIGAVSLGIVLIGKGSVKLGLWGLLTGVTANVLGTTIYGIAAFAQPAIGRFYLAGNHAQAQNLYYDAAQGTPMDIVAVVFIVLLVTSFIVFGVGFARLALMPRWAGIGYAVSGPLFAVIGFALDNWIQSLAAVLMTATAVWMVIALRRPLSSGLPAVQSSPLPARTS
;
A
#
# COMPACT_ATOMS: atom_id res chain seq x y z
N MET A 1 17.32 -29.75 9.09
CA MET A 1 17.55 -28.56 8.24
C MET A 1 16.29 -27.77 7.86
N ARG A 2 15.11 -28.39 7.64
CA ARG A 2 13.86 -27.68 7.23
C ARG A 2 13.20 -26.75 8.26
N LEU A 3 13.42 -26.92 9.56
CA LEU A 3 12.79 -26.09 10.60
C LEU A 3 13.43 -24.69 10.73
N GLY A 4 14.72 -24.53 10.40
CA GLY A 4 15.43 -23.24 10.50
C GLY A 4 15.01 -22.25 9.42
N MET A 5 14.93 -22.70 8.17
CA MET A 5 14.57 -21.85 7.02
C MET A 5 13.19 -21.19 7.18
N GLY A 6 12.21 -21.90 7.75
CA GLY A 6 10.88 -21.34 8.00
C GLY A 6 10.89 -20.25 9.08
N ALA A 7 11.70 -20.41 10.13
CA ALA A 7 11.84 -19.43 11.20
C ALA A 7 12.53 -18.15 10.71
N ASP A 8 13.57 -18.28 9.88
CA ASP A 8 14.29 -17.15 9.30
C ASP A 8 13.38 -16.32 8.37
N ILE A 9 12.64 -16.99 7.47
CA ILE A 9 11.67 -16.32 6.59
C ILE A 9 10.62 -15.55 7.40
N GLN A 10 10.10 -16.14 8.48
CA GLN A 10 9.14 -15.47 9.35
C GLN A 10 9.76 -14.28 10.09
N ARG A 11 11.03 -14.37 10.50
CA ARG A 11 11.76 -13.26 11.12
C ARG A 11 11.93 -12.10 10.13
N TYR A 12 12.36 -12.38 8.90
CA TYR A 12 12.48 -11.37 7.85
C TYR A 12 11.13 -10.72 7.53
N ALA A 13 10.07 -11.51 7.36
CA ALA A 13 8.74 -11.00 7.09
C ALA A 13 8.24 -10.08 8.22
N ARG A 14 8.50 -10.41 9.49
CA ARG A 14 8.13 -9.54 10.63
C ARG A 14 8.86 -8.20 10.64
N ILE A 15 10.08 -8.14 10.12
CA ILE A 15 10.81 -6.87 9.95
C ILE A 15 10.20 -6.11 8.77
N GLY A 16 10.01 -6.78 7.63
CA GLY A 16 9.47 -6.19 6.41
C GLY A 16 8.02 -5.71 6.53
N LEU A 17 7.26 -6.14 7.55
CA LEU A 17 5.93 -5.59 7.86
C LEU A 17 5.93 -4.07 8.09
N TRP A 18 7.05 -3.48 8.54
CA TRP A 18 7.15 -2.01 8.65
C TRP A 18 7.08 -1.28 7.31
N ALA A 19 7.27 -1.99 6.20
CA ALA A 19 7.08 -1.39 4.89
C ALA A 19 5.61 -1.02 4.63
N LEU A 20 4.63 -1.65 5.29
CA LEU A 20 3.21 -1.30 5.16
C LEU A 20 2.90 0.14 5.63
N PRO A 21 3.22 0.53 6.89
CA PRO A 21 3.00 1.90 7.32
C PRO A 21 3.91 2.91 6.61
N ILE A 22 5.13 2.52 6.19
CA ILE A 22 5.99 3.40 5.40
C ILE A 22 5.34 3.68 4.04
N TYR A 23 4.83 2.65 3.36
CA TYR A 23 4.09 2.78 2.11
C TYR A 23 2.86 3.68 2.26
N ALA A 24 2.06 3.47 3.31
CA ALA A 24 0.90 4.30 3.58
C ALA A 24 1.28 5.77 3.86
N ALA A 25 2.39 6.01 4.57
CA ALA A 25 2.91 7.35 4.83
C ALA A 25 3.42 8.02 3.55
N THR A 26 4.05 7.28 2.63
CA THR A 26 4.44 7.84 1.33
C THR A 26 3.22 8.18 0.48
N LEU A 27 2.15 7.37 0.52
CA LEU A 27 0.89 7.72 -0.15
C LEU A 27 0.31 9.03 0.41
N PHE A 28 0.29 9.20 1.74
CA PHE A 28 -0.14 10.46 2.36
C PHE A 28 0.70 11.65 1.91
N ALA A 29 2.04 11.51 1.92
CA ALA A 29 2.94 12.58 1.49
C ALA A 29 2.71 12.96 0.03
N GLY A 30 2.44 11.98 -0.83
CA GLY A 30 2.13 12.20 -2.25
C GLY A 30 0.80 12.92 -2.50
N THR A 31 -0.11 12.96 -1.52
CA THR A 31 -1.44 13.59 -1.64
C THR A 31 -1.54 14.93 -0.91
N ILE A 32 -0.41 15.54 -0.52
CA ILE A 32 -0.42 16.87 0.11
C ILE A 32 -0.67 17.96 -0.94
N THR A 33 -0.11 17.81 -2.13
CA THR A 33 -0.28 18.74 -3.25
C THR A 33 -1.01 18.08 -4.41
N HIS A 34 -1.79 18.88 -5.13
CA HIS A 34 -2.67 18.40 -6.18
C HIS A 34 -2.43 19.15 -7.47
N GLN A 35 -2.41 18.40 -8.57
CA GLN A 35 -2.28 18.96 -9.90
C GLN A 35 -3.56 19.68 -10.33
N PRO A 36 -3.45 20.84 -11.01
CA PRO A 36 -4.59 21.46 -11.69
C PRO A 36 -5.19 20.50 -12.72
N PRO A 37 -6.51 20.50 -12.95
CA PRO A 37 -7.17 19.62 -13.91
C PRO A 37 -6.74 19.97 -15.34
N PRO A 38 -5.95 19.15 -16.04
CA PRO A 38 -5.41 19.48 -17.36
C PRO A 38 -6.47 19.60 -18.46
N GLN A 39 -7.67 19.03 -18.24
CA GLN A 39 -8.79 19.13 -19.17
C GLN A 39 -9.34 20.56 -19.29
N THR A 40 -9.18 21.37 -18.23
CA THR A 40 -9.66 22.75 -18.17
C THR A 40 -8.53 23.77 -17.94
N GLU A 41 -7.41 23.35 -17.37
CA GLU A 41 -6.31 24.20 -16.91
C GLU A 41 -4.94 23.70 -17.38
N LEU A 42 -4.81 23.35 -18.68
CA LEU A 42 -3.59 22.75 -19.21
C LEU A 42 -2.33 23.61 -19.00
N ALA A 43 -2.45 24.94 -19.00
CA ALA A 43 -1.33 25.84 -18.71
C ALA A 43 -0.86 25.74 -17.24
N GLY A 44 -1.79 25.75 -16.30
CA GLY A 44 -1.51 25.59 -14.87
C GLY A 44 -0.94 24.21 -14.56
N TRP A 45 -1.52 23.18 -15.16
CA TRP A 45 -1.00 21.81 -15.10
C TRP A 45 0.44 21.74 -15.65
N SER A 46 0.71 22.34 -16.81
CA SER A 46 2.04 22.34 -17.44
C SER A 46 3.09 23.03 -16.57
N ALA A 47 2.75 24.14 -15.92
CA ALA A 47 3.62 24.80 -14.96
C ALA A 47 3.88 23.92 -13.73
N TYR A 48 2.84 23.25 -13.21
CA TYR A 48 2.96 22.39 -12.04
C TYR A 48 3.82 21.14 -12.29
N VAL A 49 3.58 20.40 -13.38
CA VAL A 49 4.30 19.14 -13.67
C VAL A 49 5.77 19.35 -14.04
N THR A 50 6.20 20.60 -14.25
CA THR A 50 7.60 20.94 -14.50
C THR A 50 8.37 21.35 -13.25
N THR A 51 7.72 21.34 -12.08
CA THR A 51 8.37 21.65 -10.80
C THR A 51 9.20 20.48 -10.25
N ASN A 52 10.21 20.81 -9.45
CA ASN A 52 10.99 19.82 -8.70
C ASN A 52 10.13 19.11 -7.65
N GLU A 53 9.15 19.80 -7.08
CA GLU A 53 8.21 19.22 -6.12
C GLU A 53 7.39 18.09 -6.76
N PHE A 54 6.83 18.33 -7.94
CA PHE A 54 6.10 17.31 -8.70
C PHE A 54 6.98 16.09 -9.02
N LEU A 55 8.20 16.33 -9.49
CA LEU A 55 9.16 15.26 -9.81
C LEU A 55 9.53 14.46 -8.55
N PHE A 56 9.87 15.14 -7.46
CA PHE A 56 10.24 14.52 -6.20
C PHE A 56 9.10 13.68 -5.63
N SER A 57 7.87 14.20 -5.67
CA SER A 57 6.69 13.48 -5.22
C SER A 57 6.53 12.15 -5.96
N HIS A 58 6.67 12.13 -7.29
CA HIS A 58 6.52 10.89 -8.06
C HIS A 58 7.70 9.93 -7.92
N LEU A 59 8.94 10.41 -7.89
CA LEU A 59 10.12 9.55 -7.74
C LEU A 59 10.19 8.93 -6.34
N ILE A 60 9.98 9.73 -5.31
CA ILE A 60 10.22 9.30 -3.93
C ILE A 60 8.95 8.73 -3.32
N PHE A 61 7.84 9.47 -3.35
CA PHE A 61 6.63 9.05 -2.66
C PHE A 61 5.86 8.00 -3.45
N SER A 62 5.79 8.11 -4.78
CA SER A 62 5.07 7.11 -5.60
C SER A 62 5.94 5.90 -5.96
N ILE A 63 7.04 6.09 -6.69
CA ILE A 63 7.91 4.97 -7.12
C ILE A 63 8.67 4.38 -5.93
N GLY A 64 9.33 5.22 -5.13
CA GLY A 64 10.00 4.77 -3.90
C GLY A 64 9.00 4.15 -2.91
N GLY A 65 7.81 4.74 -2.76
CA GLY A 65 6.71 4.16 -1.99
C GLY A 65 6.31 2.77 -2.46
N ALA A 66 6.18 2.56 -3.78
CA ALA A 66 5.81 1.26 -4.34
C ALA A 66 6.80 0.13 -3.99
N VAL A 67 8.09 0.44 -3.80
CA VAL A 67 9.07 -0.53 -3.27
C VAL A 67 8.64 -1.03 -1.89
N PHE A 68 8.26 -0.12 -1.01
CA PHE A 68 7.73 -0.48 0.31
C PHE A 68 6.38 -1.20 0.20
N GLY A 69 5.52 -0.83 -0.75
CA GLY A 69 4.28 -1.54 -1.05
C GLY A 69 4.51 -3.02 -1.38
N VAL A 70 5.49 -3.31 -2.25
CA VAL A 70 5.89 -4.69 -2.61
C VAL A 70 6.45 -5.43 -1.40
N ILE A 71 7.41 -4.85 -0.68
CA ILE A 71 8.02 -5.48 0.51
C ILE A 71 6.95 -5.78 1.56
N GLY A 72 6.04 -4.83 1.79
CA GLY A 72 4.93 -4.96 2.73
C GLY A 72 3.96 -6.06 2.33
N ALA A 73 3.56 -6.13 1.05
CA ALA A 73 2.68 -7.17 0.53
C ALA A 73 3.30 -8.57 0.67
N VAL A 74 4.58 -8.73 0.30
CA VAL A 74 5.29 -9.99 0.47
C VAL A 74 5.35 -10.39 1.95
N SER A 75 5.74 -9.46 2.82
CA SER A 75 5.88 -9.68 4.25
C SER A 75 4.56 -10.07 4.91
N LEU A 76 3.49 -9.34 4.61
CA LEU A 76 2.16 -9.62 5.16
C LEU A 76 1.60 -10.94 4.64
N GLY A 77 1.81 -11.24 3.35
CA GLY A 77 1.47 -12.53 2.76
C GLY A 77 2.11 -13.69 3.50
N ILE A 78 3.44 -13.64 3.70
CA ILE A 78 4.19 -14.66 4.44
C ILE A 78 3.66 -14.83 5.87
N VAL A 79 3.38 -13.72 6.57
CA VAL A 79 2.88 -13.77 7.94
C VAL A 79 1.48 -14.37 8.02
N LEU A 80 0.57 -13.99 7.11
CA LEU A 80 -0.79 -14.54 7.08
C LEU A 80 -0.78 -16.03 6.72
N ILE A 81 0.04 -16.45 5.76
CA ILE A 81 0.23 -17.87 5.41
C ILE A 81 0.73 -18.64 6.62
N GLY A 82 1.77 -18.14 7.30
CA GLY A 82 2.34 -18.77 8.48
C GLY A 82 1.38 -18.85 9.68
N LYS A 83 0.37 -17.99 9.73
CA LYS A 83 -0.70 -17.99 10.76
C LYS A 83 -1.98 -18.72 10.31
N GLY A 84 -1.94 -19.46 9.21
CA GLY A 84 -3.04 -20.31 8.74
C GLY A 84 -4.04 -19.63 7.78
N SER A 85 -3.91 -18.34 7.49
CA SER A 85 -4.71 -17.63 6.48
C SER A 85 -4.11 -17.77 5.08
N VAL A 86 -3.88 -19.02 4.63
CA VAL A 86 -3.11 -19.33 3.42
C VAL A 86 -3.68 -18.66 2.16
N LYS A 87 -4.97 -18.90 1.86
CA LYS A 87 -5.61 -18.37 0.63
C LYS A 87 -5.57 -16.84 0.59
N LEU A 88 -5.89 -16.18 1.70
CA LEU A 88 -5.91 -14.72 1.79
C LEU A 88 -4.50 -14.15 1.73
N GLY A 89 -3.51 -14.78 2.38
CA GLY A 89 -2.12 -14.37 2.29
C GLY A 89 -1.58 -14.46 0.86
N LEU A 90 -1.90 -15.52 0.11
CA LEU A 90 -1.50 -15.67 -1.29
C LEU A 90 -2.17 -14.66 -2.21
N TRP A 91 -3.49 -14.50 -2.11
CA TRP A 91 -4.23 -13.55 -2.97
C TRP A 91 -3.85 -12.10 -2.68
N GLY A 92 -3.67 -11.73 -1.40
CA GLY A 92 -3.20 -10.40 -1.03
C GLY A 92 -1.80 -10.14 -1.59
N LEU A 93 -0.88 -11.11 -1.47
CA LEU A 93 0.46 -11.00 -2.02
C LEU A 93 0.43 -10.82 -3.53
N LEU A 94 -0.29 -11.68 -4.25
CA LEU A 94 -0.36 -11.65 -5.71
C LEU A 94 -0.93 -10.32 -6.21
N THR A 95 -2.05 -9.90 -5.66
CA THR A 95 -2.72 -8.66 -6.06
C THR A 95 -1.90 -7.42 -5.66
N GLY A 96 -1.33 -7.40 -4.45
CA GLY A 96 -0.51 -6.29 -3.96
C GLY A 96 0.79 -6.09 -4.72
N VAL A 97 1.51 -7.17 -5.03
CA VAL A 97 2.74 -7.08 -5.84
C VAL A 97 2.41 -6.64 -7.25
N THR A 98 1.42 -7.26 -7.89
CA THR A 98 1.02 -6.92 -9.27
C THR A 98 0.53 -5.47 -9.35
N ALA A 99 -0.26 -5.01 -8.38
CA ALA A 99 -0.70 -3.62 -8.31
C ALA A 99 0.49 -2.67 -8.22
N ASN A 100 1.47 -2.91 -7.35
CA ASN A 100 2.60 -1.99 -7.24
C ASN A 100 3.49 -1.98 -8.50
N VAL A 101 3.65 -3.13 -9.18
CA VAL A 101 4.35 -3.17 -10.47
C VAL A 101 3.61 -2.34 -11.53
N LEU A 102 2.29 -2.53 -11.68
CA LEU A 102 1.49 -1.73 -12.62
C LEU A 102 1.45 -0.25 -12.22
N GLY A 103 1.32 0.07 -10.94
CA GLY A 103 1.33 1.44 -10.45
C GLY A 103 2.62 2.18 -10.81
N THR A 104 3.78 1.50 -10.76
CA THR A 104 5.05 2.15 -11.15
C THR A 104 5.12 2.55 -12.62
N THR A 105 4.38 1.92 -13.53
CA THR A 105 4.33 2.38 -14.93
C THR A 105 3.59 3.71 -15.04
N ILE A 106 2.48 3.85 -14.30
CA ILE A 106 1.71 5.08 -14.17
C ILE A 106 2.58 6.21 -13.58
N TYR A 107 3.27 5.91 -12.48
CA TYR A 107 4.15 6.87 -11.83
C TYR A 107 5.35 7.23 -12.70
N GLY A 108 5.83 6.32 -13.55
CA GLY A 108 6.87 6.60 -14.53
C GLY A 108 6.42 7.60 -15.60
N ILE A 109 5.20 7.45 -16.14
CA ILE A 109 4.60 8.43 -17.05
C ILE A 109 4.52 9.80 -16.37
N ALA A 110 4.03 9.83 -15.13
CA ALA A 110 3.98 11.06 -14.35
C ALA A 110 5.36 11.66 -14.10
N ALA A 111 6.38 10.87 -13.71
CA ALA A 111 7.71 11.39 -13.39
C ALA A 111 8.52 11.84 -14.62
N PHE A 112 8.32 11.20 -15.78
CA PHE A 112 9.20 11.39 -16.94
C PHE A 112 8.51 12.01 -18.15
N ALA A 113 7.30 11.55 -18.49
CA ALA A 113 6.60 12.01 -19.69
C ALA A 113 5.84 13.31 -19.44
N GLN A 114 5.10 13.42 -18.33
CA GLN A 114 4.32 14.63 -18.03
C GLN A 114 5.19 15.91 -17.92
N PRO A 115 6.37 15.91 -17.29
CA PRO A 115 7.24 17.09 -17.28
C PRO A 115 7.76 17.45 -18.68
N ALA A 116 8.00 16.46 -19.54
CA ALA A 116 8.40 16.71 -20.92
C ALA A 116 7.27 17.37 -21.72
N ILE A 117 6.04 16.86 -21.57
CA ILE A 117 4.82 17.44 -22.17
C ILE A 117 4.61 18.86 -21.65
N GLY A 118 4.72 19.09 -20.34
CA GLY A 118 4.56 20.41 -19.74
C GLY A 118 5.60 21.41 -20.26
N ARG A 119 6.88 21.04 -20.33
CA ARG A 119 7.92 21.91 -20.95
C ARG A 119 7.62 22.20 -22.41
N PHE A 120 7.11 21.22 -23.14
CA PHE A 120 6.77 21.37 -24.55
C PHE A 120 5.60 22.35 -24.75
N TYR A 121 4.58 22.30 -23.87
CA TYR A 121 3.50 23.28 -23.82
C TYR A 121 4.02 24.68 -23.50
N LEU A 122 4.87 24.82 -22.47
CA LEU A 122 5.45 26.10 -22.05
C LEU A 122 6.38 26.72 -23.11
N ALA A 123 6.92 25.90 -24.02
CA ALA A 123 7.68 26.36 -25.19
C ALA A 123 6.80 26.82 -26.36
N GLY A 124 5.47 26.87 -26.20
CA GLY A 124 4.51 27.36 -27.20
C GLY A 124 3.89 26.27 -28.09
N ASN A 125 4.23 25.00 -27.90
CA ASN A 125 3.71 23.89 -28.72
C ASN A 125 2.36 23.36 -28.19
N HIS A 126 1.40 24.26 -27.98
CA HIS A 126 0.18 23.97 -27.23
C HIS A 126 -0.64 22.80 -27.80
N ALA A 127 -0.90 22.80 -29.11
CA ALA A 127 -1.72 21.77 -29.75
C ALA A 127 -1.06 20.39 -29.69
N GLN A 128 0.24 20.32 -29.97
CA GLN A 128 0.99 19.06 -29.95
C GLN A 128 1.16 18.54 -28.51
N ALA A 129 1.37 19.42 -27.52
CA ALA A 129 1.42 19.03 -26.12
C ALA A 129 0.07 18.48 -25.63
N GLN A 130 -1.04 19.11 -26.03
CA GLN A 130 -2.38 18.61 -25.73
C GLN A 130 -2.63 17.24 -26.35
N ASN A 131 -2.28 17.05 -27.62
CA ASN A 131 -2.43 15.75 -28.29
C ASN A 131 -1.58 14.68 -27.61
N LEU A 132 -0.32 14.99 -27.27
CA LEU A 132 0.56 14.05 -26.58
C LEU A 132 0.06 13.72 -25.17
N TYR A 133 -0.56 14.68 -24.47
CA TYR A 133 -1.22 14.43 -23.19
C TYR A 133 -2.35 13.41 -23.33
N TYR A 134 -3.28 13.63 -24.27
CA TYR A 134 -4.43 12.74 -24.46
C TYR A 134 -4.09 11.39 -25.09
N ASP A 135 -2.99 11.29 -25.84
CA ASP A 135 -2.56 10.03 -26.45
C ASP A 135 -1.67 9.20 -25.50
N ALA A 136 -0.64 9.83 -24.93
CA ALA A 136 0.38 9.12 -24.16
C ALA A 136 0.16 9.16 -22.64
N ALA A 137 -0.33 10.26 -22.08
CA ALA A 137 -0.47 10.43 -20.63
C ALA A 137 -1.88 10.10 -20.09
N GLN A 138 -2.90 10.16 -20.95
CA GLN A 138 -4.31 9.85 -20.65
C GLN A 138 -5.01 9.13 -21.82
N GLY A 139 -4.25 8.39 -22.62
CA GLY A 139 -4.84 7.58 -23.68
C GLY A 139 -5.55 6.34 -23.13
N THR A 140 -6.39 5.71 -23.95
CA THR A 140 -7.09 4.46 -23.61
C THR A 140 -6.20 3.38 -23.00
N PRO A 141 -4.96 3.12 -23.48
CA PRO A 141 -4.09 2.13 -22.85
C PRO A 141 -3.74 2.49 -21.40
N MET A 142 -3.53 3.78 -21.13
CA MET A 142 -3.20 4.29 -19.80
C MET A 142 -4.40 4.14 -18.84
N ASP A 143 -5.60 4.44 -19.30
CA ASP A 143 -6.83 4.26 -18.52
C ASP A 143 -7.07 2.81 -18.16
N ILE A 144 -6.85 1.88 -19.10
CA ILE A 144 -6.96 0.43 -18.84
C ILE A 144 -5.98 0.01 -17.75
N VAL A 145 -4.72 0.43 -17.84
CA VAL A 145 -3.70 0.12 -16.82
C VAL A 145 -4.08 0.70 -15.47
N ALA A 146 -4.59 1.94 -15.43
CA ALA A 146 -5.04 2.60 -14.21
C ALA A 146 -6.21 1.86 -13.55
N VAL A 147 -7.22 1.44 -14.31
CA VAL A 147 -8.36 0.67 -13.80
C VAL A 147 -7.90 -0.67 -13.23
N VAL A 148 -7.07 -1.41 -13.97
CA VAL A 148 -6.54 -2.71 -13.50
C VAL A 148 -5.70 -2.53 -12.24
N PHE A 149 -4.84 -1.52 -12.20
CA PHE A 149 -4.07 -1.14 -11.03
C PHE A 149 -4.98 -0.89 -9.81
N ILE A 150 -5.98 -0.03 -9.94
CA ILE A 150 -6.92 0.32 -8.86
C ILE A 150 -7.64 -0.92 -8.34
N VAL A 151 -8.17 -1.76 -9.24
CA VAL A 151 -8.89 -2.99 -8.85
C VAL A 151 -7.97 -3.93 -8.05
N LEU A 152 -6.74 -4.14 -8.52
CA LEU A 152 -5.78 -5.01 -7.84
C LEU A 152 -5.33 -4.42 -6.50
N LEU A 153 -5.09 -3.12 -6.43
CA LEU A 153 -4.70 -2.43 -5.21
C LEU A 153 -5.80 -2.54 -4.16
N VAL A 154 -7.04 -2.20 -4.52
CA VAL A 154 -8.21 -2.31 -3.64
C VAL A 154 -8.40 -3.75 -3.16
N THR A 155 -8.31 -4.71 -4.08
CA THR A 155 -8.43 -6.13 -3.74
C THR A 155 -7.36 -6.56 -2.73
N SER A 156 -6.12 -6.12 -2.92
CA SER A 156 -5.01 -6.40 -1.99
C SER A 156 -5.31 -5.90 -0.57
N PHE A 157 -5.72 -4.63 -0.43
CA PHE A 157 -6.07 -4.05 0.87
C PHE A 157 -7.20 -4.82 1.55
N ILE A 158 -8.28 -5.13 0.81
CA ILE A 158 -9.42 -5.87 1.34
C ILE A 158 -8.99 -7.27 1.78
N VAL A 159 -8.31 -8.02 0.91
CA VAL A 159 -7.92 -9.41 1.18
C VAL A 159 -6.96 -9.48 2.37
N PHE A 160 -5.98 -8.58 2.44
CA PHE A 160 -5.04 -8.51 3.56
C PHE A 160 -5.72 -8.10 4.87
N GLY A 161 -6.54 -7.05 4.85
CA GLY A 161 -7.24 -6.58 6.03
C GLY A 161 -8.24 -7.62 6.57
N VAL A 162 -8.97 -8.29 5.68
CA VAL A 162 -9.85 -9.42 6.05
C VAL A 162 -9.04 -10.60 6.58
N GLY A 163 -7.91 -10.94 5.95
CA GLY A 163 -7.01 -11.99 6.41
C GLY A 163 -6.50 -11.72 7.82
N PHE A 164 -6.09 -10.49 8.10
CA PHE A 164 -5.67 -10.06 9.41
C PHE A 164 -6.81 -10.09 10.44
N ALA A 165 -7.98 -9.54 10.11
CA ALA A 165 -9.13 -9.48 11.00
C ALA A 165 -9.70 -10.86 11.37
N ARG A 166 -9.37 -11.90 10.58
CA ARG A 166 -9.74 -13.29 10.85
C ARG A 166 -8.75 -14.03 11.74
N LEU A 167 -7.57 -13.48 12.00
CA LEU A 167 -6.60 -14.10 12.90
C LEU A 167 -7.11 -14.09 14.34
N ALA A 168 -7.04 -15.25 15.00
CA ALA A 168 -7.34 -15.36 16.42
C ALA A 168 -6.42 -14.43 17.24
N LEU A 169 -6.99 -13.76 18.25
CA LEU A 169 -6.30 -12.88 19.18
C LEU A 169 -5.75 -11.57 18.57
N MET A 170 -6.00 -11.29 17.29
CA MET A 170 -5.66 -10.02 16.65
C MET A 170 -6.81 -9.00 16.76
N PRO A 171 -6.50 -7.69 16.86
CA PRO A 171 -7.53 -6.65 16.88
C PRO A 171 -8.21 -6.54 15.52
N ARG A 172 -9.46 -7.02 15.42
CA ARG A 172 -10.23 -7.04 14.17
C ARG A 172 -10.33 -5.66 13.50
N TRP A 173 -10.44 -4.62 14.32
CA TRP A 173 -10.55 -3.23 13.85
C TRP A 173 -9.33 -2.73 13.09
N ALA A 174 -8.13 -3.23 13.40
CA ALA A 174 -6.93 -2.88 12.64
C ALA A 174 -7.03 -3.43 11.20
N GLY A 175 -7.47 -4.68 11.05
CA GLY A 175 -7.66 -5.30 9.74
C GLY A 175 -8.83 -4.69 8.95
N ILE A 176 -9.96 -4.38 9.62
CA ILE A 176 -11.11 -3.72 8.99
C ILE A 176 -10.72 -2.32 8.51
N GLY A 177 -10.06 -1.52 9.37
CA GLY A 177 -9.62 -0.18 9.01
C GLY A 177 -8.63 -0.20 7.83
N TYR A 178 -7.70 -1.16 7.82
CA TYR A 178 -6.80 -1.36 6.69
C TYR A 178 -7.56 -1.71 5.40
N ALA A 179 -8.48 -2.68 5.46
CA ALA A 179 -9.30 -3.09 4.30
C ALA A 179 -10.15 -1.95 3.73
N VAL A 180 -10.67 -1.07 4.59
CA VAL A 180 -11.51 0.08 4.20
C VAL A 180 -10.67 1.24 3.67
N SER A 181 -9.46 1.43 4.18
CA SER A 181 -8.57 2.54 3.79
C SER A 181 -8.15 2.48 2.31
N GLY A 182 -7.92 1.29 1.75
CA GLY A 182 -7.55 1.11 0.34
C GLY A 182 -8.61 1.64 -0.64
N PRO A 183 -9.87 1.16 -0.60
CA PRO A 183 -10.98 1.70 -1.39
C PRO A 183 -11.20 3.20 -1.18
N LEU A 184 -11.14 3.68 0.08
CA LEU A 184 -11.28 5.10 0.38
C LEU A 184 -10.20 5.93 -0.32
N PHE A 185 -8.96 5.45 -0.32
CA PHE A 185 -7.84 6.10 -0.97
C PHE A 185 -7.97 6.05 -2.50
N ALA A 186 -8.08 4.85 -3.07
CA ALA A 186 -7.90 4.62 -4.50
C ALA A 186 -9.14 4.90 -5.36
N VAL A 187 -10.35 4.86 -4.78
CA VAL A 187 -11.61 5.07 -5.53
C VAL A 187 -12.27 6.37 -5.10
N ILE A 188 -12.59 6.49 -3.81
CA ILE A 188 -13.42 7.59 -3.32
C ILE A 188 -12.60 8.89 -3.32
N GLY A 189 -11.38 8.86 -2.80
CA GLY A 189 -10.51 10.02 -2.80
C GLY A 189 -10.05 10.44 -4.20
N PHE A 190 -9.92 9.51 -5.15
CA PHE A 190 -9.63 9.86 -6.54
C PHE A 190 -10.85 10.49 -7.24
N ALA A 191 -12.06 10.00 -6.96
CA ALA A 191 -13.27 10.41 -7.68
C ALA A 191 -13.98 11.65 -7.10
N LEU A 192 -13.95 11.87 -5.78
CA LEU A 192 -14.85 12.81 -5.13
C LEU A 192 -14.16 14.06 -4.58
N ASP A 193 -13.00 13.90 -3.94
CA ASP A 193 -12.19 15.04 -3.47
C ASP A 193 -10.85 14.55 -2.91
N ASN A 194 -9.82 15.34 -3.17
CA ASN A 194 -8.42 15.04 -2.89
C ASN A 194 -8.08 14.95 -1.40
N TRP A 195 -8.79 15.69 -0.53
CA TRP A 195 -8.57 15.60 0.93
C TRP A 195 -9.01 14.24 1.51
N ILE A 196 -9.93 13.54 0.85
CA ILE A 196 -10.35 12.19 1.27
C ILE A 196 -9.20 11.19 1.08
N GLN A 197 -8.37 11.35 0.03
CA GLN A 197 -7.18 10.50 -0.15
C GLN A 197 -6.23 10.66 1.04
N SER A 198 -5.97 11.90 1.46
CA SER A 198 -5.11 12.19 2.61
C SER A 198 -5.64 11.55 3.90
N LEU A 199 -6.94 11.69 4.20
CA LEU A 199 -7.54 11.05 5.38
C LEU A 199 -7.50 9.52 5.30
N ALA A 200 -7.76 8.95 4.12
CA ALA A 200 -7.67 7.52 3.91
C ALA A 200 -6.24 7.00 4.13
N ALA A 201 -5.22 7.74 3.70
CA ALA A 201 -3.82 7.40 3.92
C ALA A 201 -3.41 7.49 5.41
N VAL A 202 -3.97 8.45 6.16
CA VAL A 202 -3.78 8.52 7.63
C VAL A 202 -4.39 7.28 8.30
N LEU A 203 -5.63 6.91 7.95
CA LEU A 203 -6.28 5.70 8.45
C LEU A 203 -5.47 4.45 8.10
N MET A 204 -5.00 4.37 6.86
CA MET A 204 -4.16 3.29 6.35
C MET A 204 -2.87 3.15 7.16
N THR A 205 -2.20 4.27 7.44
CA THR A 205 -0.97 4.31 8.23
C THR A 205 -1.23 3.86 9.67
N ALA A 206 -2.24 4.42 10.33
CA ALA A 206 -2.57 4.10 11.71
C ALA A 206 -2.93 2.61 11.88
N THR A 207 -3.72 2.07 10.95
CA THR A 207 -4.14 0.66 10.98
C THR A 207 -2.99 -0.28 10.66
N ALA A 208 -2.13 0.07 9.69
CA ALA A 208 -0.91 -0.68 9.40
C ALA A 208 0.03 -0.72 10.61
N VAL A 209 0.29 0.42 11.26
CA VAL A 209 1.09 0.48 12.51
C VAL A 209 0.48 -0.43 13.58
N TRP A 210 -0.84 -0.35 13.78
CA TRP A 210 -1.52 -1.19 14.76
C TRP A 210 -1.38 -2.69 14.45
N MET A 211 -1.49 -3.09 13.17
CA MET A 211 -1.25 -4.46 12.74
C MET A 211 0.18 -4.92 13.07
N VAL A 212 1.20 -4.10 12.77
CA VAL A 212 2.60 -4.43 13.09
C VAL A 212 2.80 -4.60 14.60
N ILE A 213 2.28 -3.68 15.41
CA ILE A 213 2.40 -3.74 16.88
C ILE A 213 1.69 -4.99 17.42
N ALA A 214 0.48 -5.29 16.95
CA ALA A 214 -0.29 -6.45 17.39
C ALA A 214 0.43 -7.77 17.10
N LEU A 215 1.07 -7.89 15.93
CA LEU A 215 1.83 -9.08 15.53
C LEU A 215 3.13 -9.29 16.31
N ARG A 216 3.63 -8.26 16.99
CA ARG A 216 4.83 -8.30 17.84
C ARG A 216 4.54 -8.71 19.28
N ARG A 217 3.29 -8.57 19.75
CA ARG A 217 2.94 -8.93 21.13
C ARG A 217 3.11 -10.45 21.33
N PRO A 218 3.82 -10.87 22.39
CA PRO A 218 3.82 -12.28 22.79
C PRO A 218 2.39 -12.72 23.03
N LEU A 219 2.03 -13.93 22.59
CA LEU A 219 0.82 -14.56 23.08
C LEU A 219 1.02 -14.74 24.59
N SER A 220 0.24 -14.02 25.40
CA SER A 220 0.26 -14.18 26.85
C SER A 220 0.12 -15.68 27.14
N SER A 221 1.16 -16.28 27.72
CA SER A 221 1.11 -17.63 28.26
C SER A 221 0.19 -17.62 29.49
N GLY A 222 -1.11 -17.53 29.24
CA GLY A 222 -2.16 -17.49 30.24
C GLY A 222 -2.58 -18.89 30.62
N LEU A 223 -1.71 -19.62 31.32
CA LEU A 223 -2.12 -20.64 32.27
C LEU A 223 -1.24 -20.45 33.50
N PRO A 224 -1.80 -20.23 34.70
CA PRO A 224 -1.05 -20.38 35.93
C PRO A 224 -0.43 -21.77 35.91
N ALA A 225 0.87 -21.87 36.16
CA ALA A 225 1.50 -23.15 36.43
C ALA A 225 0.70 -23.79 37.56
N VAL A 226 -0.06 -24.84 37.25
CA VAL A 226 -0.65 -25.69 38.28
C VAL A 226 0.54 -26.23 39.05
N GLN A 227 0.78 -25.66 40.23
CA GLN A 227 1.70 -26.19 41.22
C GLN A 227 1.19 -27.58 41.53
N SER A 228 1.79 -28.60 40.92
CA SER A 228 1.60 -29.98 41.30
C SER A 228 2.10 -30.12 42.73
N SER A 229 1.18 -30.04 43.69
CA SER A 229 1.47 -30.36 45.08
C SER A 229 1.96 -31.81 45.12
N PRO A 230 3.14 -32.11 45.71
CA PRO A 230 3.59 -33.48 45.85
C PRO A 230 2.60 -34.24 46.74
N LEU A 231 2.12 -35.38 46.24
CA LEU A 231 1.30 -36.31 47.01
C LEU A 231 2.07 -36.71 48.29
N PRO A 232 1.46 -36.61 49.49
CA PRO A 232 2.11 -37.08 50.71
C PRO A 232 2.35 -38.59 50.61
N ALA A 233 3.57 -39.00 50.95
CA ALA A 233 4.01 -40.38 50.95
C ALA A 233 3.07 -41.23 51.83
N ARG A 234 2.57 -42.34 51.27
CA ARG A 234 1.92 -43.39 52.06
C ARG A 234 2.96 -43.99 52.99
N THR A 235 2.80 -43.76 54.29
CA THR A 235 3.45 -44.57 55.32
C THR A 235 2.66 -45.87 55.46
N SER A 236 3.38 -46.99 55.35
CA SER A 236 2.96 -48.35 55.68
C SER A 236 2.54 -48.50 57.14
#